data_AF-A0A917MGX2-F1
#
_entry.id   AF-A0A917MGX2-F1
#
_cell.length_a   1.000
_cell.length_b   1.000
_cell.length_c   1.000
_cell.angle_alpha   90.00
_cell.angle_beta   90.00
_cell.angle_gamma   90.00
#
_symmetry.space_group_name_H-M   'P 1'
#
loop_
_entity.id
_entity.type
_entity.pdbx_description
1 polymer ?
#
loop_
_entity_poly.entity_id
_entity_poly.type
_entity_poly.pdbx_seq_one_letter_code
_entity_poly.pdbx_strand_id
1 'polypeptide(L)'
;MLQFKERRRAVFSQGYTELFFCDEPTALAAGHRPCVECRRADAHAYRDAMVRGLGLAEAPLFPAIDRRLHEERLDGRLQRVHELPAETLPDGAMVRDDAGRFLAVQGERALIWSPGGYERAEPRPAGIALVLTPPTSLAALSAGFQPRWHPSAAAL
;
A
#
# COMPACT_ATOMS: atom_id res chain seq x y z
N MET A 1 -10.99 14.07 -18.13
CA MET A 1 -12.19 13.75 -18.90
C MET A 1 -12.29 12.23 -18.99
N LEU A 2 -13.00 11.59 -18.06
CA LEU A 2 -13.19 10.13 -18.05
C LEU A 2 -14.63 9.86 -18.44
N GLN A 3 -14.85 9.51 -19.70
CA GLN A 3 -16.14 9.02 -20.20
C GLN A 3 -15.95 7.58 -20.65
N PHE A 4 -16.61 6.65 -19.97
CA PHE A 4 -17.21 5.50 -20.65
C PHE A 4 -18.29 4.82 -19.79
N LYS A 5 -19.44 4.54 -20.43
CA LYS A 5 -20.63 3.81 -19.97
C LYS A 5 -21.47 4.44 -18.85
N GLU A 6 -22.25 5.46 -19.22
CA GLU A 6 -23.56 5.92 -18.69
C GLU A 6 -24.15 5.26 -17.42
N ARG A 7 -23.35 5.06 -16.38
CA ARG A 7 -23.81 4.81 -15.02
C ARG A 7 -23.37 6.01 -14.22
N ARG A 8 -24.33 6.93 -13.98
CA ARG A 8 -24.20 7.90 -12.88
C ARG A 8 -23.91 7.06 -11.63
N ARG A 9 -22.69 7.13 -11.10
CA ARG A 9 -22.36 6.52 -9.82
C ARG A 9 -23.16 7.28 -8.77
N ALA A 10 -24.28 6.72 -8.35
CA ALA A 10 -24.79 6.99 -7.03
C ALA A 10 -23.72 6.48 -6.07
N VAL A 11 -23.15 7.39 -5.28
CA VAL A 11 -22.09 7.14 -4.29
C VAL A 11 -22.55 6.19 -3.17
N PHE A 12 -23.78 5.69 -3.25
CA PHE A 12 -24.35 4.69 -2.35
C PHE A 12 -25.10 3.62 -3.16
N SER A 13 -24.41 2.58 -3.62
CA SER A 13 -25.07 1.34 -4.05
C SER A 13 -24.48 0.16 -3.30
N GLN A 14 -25.37 -0.63 -2.71
CA GLN A 14 -25.08 -1.77 -1.85
C GLN A 14 -24.22 -2.81 -2.58
N GLY A 15 -23.01 -3.04 -2.09
CA GLY A 15 -22.13 -4.12 -2.56
C GLY A 15 -20.63 -3.83 -2.63
N TYR A 16 -20.18 -2.60 -2.39
CA TYR A 16 -18.74 -2.28 -2.33
C TYR A 16 -18.50 -1.16 -1.31
N THR A 17 -17.98 -1.49 -0.14
CA THR A 17 -17.43 -0.47 0.76
C THR A 17 -16.18 0.04 0.07
N GLU A 18 -16.25 1.22 -0.57
CA GLU A 18 -15.04 1.97 -0.88
C GLU A 18 -14.38 2.25 0.48
N LEU A 19 -13.42 1.41 0.86
CA LEU A 19 -12.48 1.73 1.93
C LEU A 19 -11.70 2.91 1.39
N PHE A 20 -12.19 4.12 1.69
CA PHE A 20 -11.49 5.36 1.44
C PHE A 20 -10.27 5.39 2.34
N PHE A 21 -9.22 4.68 1.92
CA PHE A 21 -7.92 4.86 2.51
C PHE A 21 -7.47 6.29 2.24
N CYS A 22 -6.77 6.88 3.21
CA CYS A 22 -6.21 8.22 3.09
C CYS A 22 -5.34 8.34 1.82
N ASP A 23 -4.61 7.27 1.49
CA ASP A 23 -3.80 7.14 0.28
C ASP A 23 -3.42 5.68 -0.05
N GLU A 24 -2.59 5.49 -1.08
CA GLU A 24 -2.17 4.14 -1.50
C GLU A 24 -1.18 3.45 -0.57
N PRO A 25 -0.17 4.11 0.06
CA PRO A 25 0.62 3.48 1.12
C PRO A 25 -0.27 2.84 2.20
N THR A 26 -1.31 3.55 2.64
CA THR A 26 -2.30 3.02 3.60
C THR A 26 -3.06 1.81 3.01
N ALA A 27 -3.53 1.91 1.76
CA ALA A 27 -4.27 0.83 1.11
C ALA A 27 -3.40 -0.44 0.96
N LEU A 28 -2.15 -0.28 0.54
CA LEU A 28 -1.18 -1.37 0.40
C LEU A 28 -0.91 -2.03 1.76
N ALA A 29 -0.77 -1.25 2.84
CA ALA A 29 -0.61 -1.77 4.20
C ALA A 29 -1.82 -2.55 4.72
N ALA A 30 -3.02 -2.19 4.24
CA ALA A 30 -4.23 -2.95 4.47
C ALA A 30 -4.38 -4.15 3.50
N GLY A 31 -3.37 -4.46 2.69
CA GLY A 31 -3.36 -5.57 1.72
C GLY A 31 -4.26 -5.36 0.51
N HIS A 32 -4.58 -4.11 0.17
CA HIS A 32 -5.29 -3.76 -1.05
C HIS A 32 -4.31 -3.37 -2.15
N ARG A 33 -4.65 -3.70 -3.39
CA ARG A 33 -3.95 -3.30 -4.62
C ARG A 33 -4.84 -2.36 -5.44
N PRO A 34 -4.28 -1.59 -6.39
CA PRO A 34 -5.09 -0.70 -7.23
C PRO A 34 -6.24 -1.44 -7.92
N CYS A 35 -7.43 -0.83 -7.95
CA CYS A 35 -8.62 -1.48 -8.50
C CYS A 35 -8.50 -1.67 -10.03
N VAL A 36 -8.69 -2.91 -10.52
CA VAL A 36 -8.66 -3.23 -11.96
C VAL A 36 -9.77 -2.53 -12.75
N GLU A 37 -10.92 -2.29 -12.13
CA GLU A 37 -12.05 -1.66 -12.81
C GLU A 37 -11.90 -0.14 -12.89
N CYS A 38 -11.48 0.51 -11.80
CA CYS A 38 -11.38 1.97 -11.73
C CYS A 38 -10.02 2.51 -12.19
N ARG A 39 -8.95 1.76 -11.93
CA ARG A 39 -7.55 2.15 -12.12
C ARG A 39 -6.77 1.04 -12.83
N ARG A 40 -7.32 0.57 -13.95
CA ARG A 40 -6.79 -0.57 -14.71
C ARG A 40 -5.29 -0.46 -14.97
N ALA A 41 -4.82 0.67 -15.49
CA ALA A 41 -3.40 0.89 -15.80
C ALA A 41 -2.51 0.68 -14.56
N ASP A 42 -2.88 1.27 -13.42
CA ASP A 42 -2.12 1.15 -12.18
C ASP A 42 -2.19 -0.27 -11.60
N ALA A 43 -3.33 -0.96 -11.74
CA ALA A 43 -3.47 -2.35 -11.29
C ALA A 43 -2.54 -3.29 -12.08
N HIS A 44 -2.42 -3.07 -13.39
CA HIS A 44 -1.47 -3.80 -14.23
C HIS A 44 -0.02 -3.41 -13.90
N ALA A 45 0.28 -2.12 -13.72
CA ALA A 45 1.62 -1.67 -13.32
C ALA A 45 2.06 -2.26 -11.96
N TYR A 46 1.15 -2.32 -10.99
CA TYR A 46 1.37 -2.97 -9.70
C TYR A 46 1.69 -4.46 -9.88
N ARG A 47 0.87 -5.18 -10.65
CA ARG A 47 1.09 -6.62 -10.92
C ARG A 47 2.43 -6.85 -11.60
N ASP A 48 2.77 -6.06 -12.60
CA ASP A 48 3.99 -6.24 -13.37
C ASP A 48 5.23 -5.92 -12.50
N ALA A 49 5.14 -4.91 -11.65
CA ALA A 49 6.19 -4.61 -10.65
C ALA A 49 6.32 -5.74 -9.63
N MET A 50 5.20 -6.24 -9.09
CA MET A 50 5.20 -7.39 -8.17
C MET A 50 5.88 -8.61 -8.80
N VAL A 51 5.53 -8.96 -10.05
CA VAL A 51 6.12 -10.10 -10.75
C VAL A 51 7.64 -9.95 -10.84
N ARG A 52 8.13 -8.76 -11.21
CA ARG A 52 9.57 -8.46 -11.24
C ARG A 52 10.20 -8.56 -9.85
N GLY A 53 9.58 -7.95 -8.84
CA GLY A 53 10.11 -7.91 -7.47
C GLY A 53 10.13 -9.27 -6.78
N LEU A 54 9.19 -10.15 -7.09
CA LEU A 54 9.13 -11.52 -6.59
C LEU A 54 9.88 -12.53 -7.47
N GLY A 55 10.37 -12.12 -8.64
CA GLY A 55 11.03 -13.02 -9.60
C GLY A 55 10.11 -14.12 -10.14
N LEU A 56 8.82 -13.85 -10.31
CA LEU A 56 7.86 -14.83 -10.83
C LEU A 56 8.02 -14.98 -12.34
N ALA A 57 7.96 -16.22 -12.83
CA ALA A 57 8.01 -16.50 -14.27
C ALA A 57 6.75 -16.02 -15.01
N GLU A 58 5.60 -16.06 -14.34
CA GLU A 58 4.30 -15.71 -14.91
C GLU A 58 3.54 -14.75 -14.00
N ALA A 59 2.71 -13.90 -14.62
CA ALA A 59 1.86 -12.97 -13.89
C ALA A 59 0.59 -13.67 -13.38
N PRO A 60 0.39 -13.77 -12.05
CA PRO A 60 -0.82 -14.37 -11.50
C PRO A 60 -2.07 -13.55 -11.84
N LEU A 61 -3.22 -14.20 -11.81
CA LEU A 61 -4.51 -13.53 -11.90
C LEU A 61 -4.75 -12.68 -10.65
N PHE A 62 -5.49 -11.57 -10.81
CA PHE A 62 -5.81 -10.67 -9.70
C PHE A 62 -6.44 -11.35 -8.48
N PRO A 63 -7.37 -12.33 -8.60
CA PRO A 63 -7.87 -13.05 -7.42
C PRO A 63 -6.80 -13.83 -6.65
N ALA A 64 -5.77 -14.35 -7.34
CA ALA A 64 -4.66 -15.03 -6.68
C ALA A 64 -3.77 -14.04 -5.93
N ILE A 65 -3.56 -12.85 -6.50
CA ILE A 65 -2.89 -11.72 -5.83
C ILE A 65 -3.66 -11.30 -4.57
N ASP A 66 -4.98 -11.13 -4.70
CA ASP A 66 -5.84 -10.65 -3.62
C ASP A 66 -5.84 -11.66 -2.45
N ARG A 67 -5.85 -12.97 -2.73
CA ARG A 67 -5.70 -14.03 -1.72
C ARG A 67 -4.34 -13.96 -1.01
N ARG A 68 -3.26 -13.82 -1.78
CA ARG A 68 -1.90 -13.72 -1.22
C ARG A 68 -1.76 -12.51 -0.29
N LEU A 69 -2.25 -11.35 -0.72
CA LEU A 69 -2.25 -10.14 0.12
C LEU A 69 -3.11 -10.29 1.38
N HIS A 70 -4.24 -10.99 1.27
CA HIS A 70 -5.09 -11.29 2.42
C HIS A 70 -4.38 -12.17 3.46
N GLU A 71 -3.65 -13.20 3.01
CA GLU A 71 -2.85 -14.07 3.89
C GLU A 71 -1.68 -13.30 4.51
N GLU A 72 -1.02 -12.43 3.76
CA GLU A 72 0.13 -11.66 4.24
C GLU A 72 -0.23 -10.52 5.20
N ARG A 73 -1.46 -10.02 5.18
CA ARG A 73 -1.92 -8.92 6.05
C ARG A 73 -2.54 -9.37 7.38
N LEU A 74 -2.94 -10.64 7.51
CA LEU A 74 -3.67 -11.14 8.68
C LEU A 74 -2.90 -12.22 9.42
N ASP A 75 -2.89 -12.12 10.74
CA ASP A 75 -2.54 -13.20 11.66
C ASP A 75 -3.78 -13.58 12.47
N GLY A 76 -4.56 -14.52 11.92
CA GLY A 76 -5.92 -14.79 12.40
C GLY A 76 -6.84 -13.59 12.22
N ARG A 77 -7.22 -12.94 13.33
CA ARG A 77 -8.04 -11.71 13.33
C ARG A 77 -7.22 -10.43 13.52
N LEU A 78 -5.93 -10.56 13.80
CA LEU A 78 -5.03 -9.43 14.05
C LEU A 78 -4.33 -9.02 12.76
N GLN A 79 -3.89 -7.76 12.72
CA GLN A 79 -3.01 -7.29 11.65
C GLN A 79 -1.66 -7.97 11.79
N ARG A 80 -1.18 -8.60 10.71
CA ARG A 80 0.15 -9.19 10.65
C ARG A 80 1.20 -8.07 10.53
N VAL A 81 2.27 -8.22 11.30
CA VAL A 81 3.48 -7.39 11.23
C VAL A 81 4.64 -8.26 10.75
N HIS A 82 5.57 -7.66 10.01
CA HIS A 82 6.77 -8.29 9.48
C HIS A 82 7.99 -7.56 10.05
N GLU A 83 8.96 -8.28 10.59
CA GLU A 83 10.19 -7.68 11.12
C GLU A 83 11.23 -7.58 10.01
N LEU A 84 11.57 -6.35 9.60
CA LEU A 84 12.54 -6.08 8.54
C LEU A 84 13.45 -4.91 8.92
N PRO A 85 14.70 -4.87 8.46
CA PRO A 85 15.56 -3.70 8.64
C PRO A 85 14.94 -2.49 7.96
N ALA A 86 14.72 -1.43 8.74
CA ALA A 86 14.07 -0.21 8.32
C ALA A 86 14.76 0.40 7.10
N GLU A 87 16.08 0.28 6.99
CA GLU A 87 16.93 0.82 5.92
C GLU A 87 16.69 0.14 4.57
N THR A 88 16.15 -1.09 4.57
CA THR A 88 15.90 -1.86 3.33
C THR A 88 14.51 -1.62 2.74
N LEU A 89 13.63 -0.92 3.46
CA LEU A 89 12.25 -0.73 3.05
C LEU A 89 12.16 0.21 1.82
N PRO A 90 11.29 -0.07 0.86
CA PRO A 90 11.02 0.87 -0.21
C PRO A 90 10.12 2.02 0.27
N ASP A 91 10.14 3.12 -0.47
CA ASP A 91 9.17 4.21 -0.29
C ASP A 91 7.73 3.68 -0.39
N GLY A 92 6.87 4.13 0.53
CA GLY A 92 5.49 3.68 0.63
C GLY A 92 5.30 2.46 1.53
N ALA A 93 6.36 1.89 2.11
CA ALA A 93 6.24 0.92 3.19
C ALA A 93 5.67 1.61 4.44
N MET A 94 4.64 1.00 5.04
CA MET A 94 4.06 1.43 6.30
C MET A 94 4.64 0.60 7.44
N VAL A 95 5.09 1.28 8.49
CA VAL A 95 5.66 0.68 9.70
C VAL A 95 4.92 1.16 10.93
N ARG A 96 5.05 0.42 12.03
CA ARG A 96 4.64 0.82 13.37
C ARG A 96 5.87 0.97 14.24
N ASP A 97 5.97 2.08 14.96
CA ASP A 97 7.04 2.27 15.94
C ASP A 97 6.67 1.72 17.33
N ASP A 98 7.60 1.82 18.28
CA ASP A 98 7.44 1.35 19.66
C ASP A 98 6.34 2.10 20.42
N ALA A 99 6.03 3.34 20.02
CA ALA A 99 4.95 4.14 20.58
C ALA A 99 3.57 3.78 19.97
N GLY A 100 3.54 2.86 19.00
CA GLY A 100 2.32 2.43 18.31
C GLY A 100 1.86 3.39 17.21
N ARG A 101 2.68 4.39 16.85
CA ARG A 101 2.39 5.31 15.74
C ARG A 101 2.62 4.60 14.42
N PHE A 102 1.83 4.96 13.42
CA PHE A 102 2.02 4.49 12.05
C PHE A 102 2.85 5.50 11.27
N LEU A 103 3.84 5.01 10.53
CA LEU A 103 4.70 5.85 9.70
C LEU A 103 4.82 5.28 8.29
N ALA A 104 4.86 6.16 7.29
CA ALA A 104 5.16 5.79 5.91
C ALA A 104 6.59 6.17 5.56
N VAL A 105 7.37 5.22 5.05
CA VAL A 105 8.76 5.44 4.62
C VAL A 105 8.79 6.27 3.33
N GLN A 106 9.59 7.33 3.32
CA GLN A 106 9.84 8.18 2.14
C GLN A 106 11.29 8.68 2.14
N GLY A 107 12.14 8.05 1.34
CA GLY A 107 13.59 8.30 1.30
C GLY A 107 14.22 8.11 2.68
N GLU A 108 14.99 9.10 3.11
CA GLU A 108 15.64 9.14 4.44
C GLU A 108 14.70 9.58 5.57
N ARG A 109 13.40 9.68 5.30
CA ARG A 109 12.38 10.15 6.24
C ARG A 109 11.30 9.09 6.46
N ALA A 110 10.58 9.23 7.56
CA ALA A 110 9.33 8.54 7.80
C ALA A 110 8.25 9.57 8.18
N LEU A 111 7.10 9.48 7.53
CA LEU A 111 5.99 10.41 7.69
C LEU A 111 4.98 9.86 8.70
N ILE A 112 4.69 10.60 9.77
CA ILE A 112 3.67 10.22 10.75
C ILE A 112 2.31 10.27 10.08
N TRP A 113 1.66 9.12 10.02
CA TRP A 113 0.35 8.95 9.43
C TRP A 113 -0.77 9.27 10.42
N SER A 114 -1.80 9.96 9.94
CA SER A 114 -3.10 10.04 10.59
C SER A 114 -4.23 9.83 9.59
N PRO A 115 -5.48 9.60 10.03
CA PRO A 115 -6.61 9.44 9.12
C PRO A 115 -6.83 10.63 8.17
N GLY A 116 -6.38 11.83 8.57
CA GLY A 116 -6.48 13.07 7.78
C GLY A 116 -5.28 13.33 6.85
N GLY A 117 -4.27 12.46 6.84
CA GLY A 117 -3.04 12.63 6.09
C GLY A 117 -1.80 12.55 6.98
N TYR A 118 -0.65 12.88 6.39
CA TYR A 118 0.61 12.98 7.12
C TYR A 118 0.73 14.29 7.89
N GLU A 119 1.18 14.20 9.14
CA GLU A 119 1.26 15.33 10.07
C GLU A 119 2.68 15.88 10.22
N ARG A 120 3.70 15.02 10.11
CA ARG A 120 5.10 15.37 10.37
C ARG A 120 6.03 14.41 9.66
N ALA A 121 7.19 14.90 9.23
CA ALA A 121 8.31 14.06 8.82
C ALA A 121 9.31 13.93 9.98
N GLU A 122 9.71 12.70 10.29
CA GLU A 122 10.81 12.37 11.20
C GLU A 122 11.93 11.66 10.41
N PRO A 123 13.16 11.59 10.94
CA PRO A 123 14.18 10.72 10.37
C PRO A 123 13.66 9.28 10.24
N ARG A 124 14.10 8.59 9.20
CA ARG A 124 13.79 7.18 9.04
C ARG A 124 14.21 6.38 10.28
N PRO A 125 13.38 5.46 10.77
CA PRO A 125 13.77 4.54 11.82
C PRO A 125 15.04 3.76 11.42
N ALA A 126 15.82 3.36 12.41
CA ALA A 126 17.00 2.52 12.22
C ALA A 126 16.78 1.15 12.88
N GLY A 127 17.45 0.12 12.37
CA GLY A 127 17.35 -1.24 12.88
C GLY A 127 16.06 -1.93 12.45
N ILE A 128 15.59 -2.89 13.24
CA ILE A 128 14.41 -3.68 12.90
C ILE A 128 13.13 -2.87 13.12
N ALA A 129 12.30 -2.76 12.08
CA ALA A 129 10.99 -2.13 12.11
C ALA A 129 9.86 -3.16 12.05
N LEU A 130 8.72 -2.84 12.67
CA LEU A 130 7.48 -3.60 12.57
C LEU A 130 6.70 -3.14 11.33
N VAL A 131 6.82 -3.87 10.23
CA VAL A 131 6.26 -3.51 8.92
C VAL A 131 4.84 -4.04 8.77
N LEU A 132 3.92 -3.19 8.38
CA LEU A 132 2.52 -3.52 8.11
C LEU A 132 2.27 -3.86 6.65
N THR A 133 3.05 -3.27 5.75
CA THR A 133 2.94 -3.52 4.31
C THR A 133 3.28 -4.98 3.99
N PRO A 134 2.38 -5.72 3.34
CA PRO A 134 2.62 -7.11 2.94
C PRO A 134 3.90 -7.27 2.11
N PRO A 135 4.66 -8.38 2.26
CA PRO A 135 5.85 -8.66 1.47
C PRO A 135 5.64 -8.56 -0.04
N THR A 136 4.46 -8.96 -0.53
CA THR A 136 4.09 -8.81 -1.95
C THR A 136 4.07 -7.35 -2.39
N SER A 137 3.49 -6.46 -1.58
CA SER A 137 3.44 -5.03 -1.86
C SER A 137 4.82 -4.40 -1.73
N LEU A 138 5.62 -4.80 -0.74
CA LEU A 138 7.02 -4.37 -0.61
C LEU A 138 7.82 -4.73 -1.87
N ALA A 139 7.69 -5.96 -2.37
CA ALA A 139 8.35 -6.39 -3.60
C ALA A 139 7.94 -5.54 -4.81
N ALA A 140 6.64 -5.20 -4.93
CA ALA A 140 6.15 -4.32 -5.99
C ALA A 140 6.74 -2.90 -5.89
N LEU A 141 6.77 -2.31 -4.68
CA LEU A 141 7.35 -1.00 -4.43
C LEU A 141 8.85 -0.97 -4.77
N SER A 142 9.62 -1.95 -4.28
CA SER A 142 11.05 -2.09 -4.60
C SER A 142 11.32 -2.28 -6.10
N ALA A 143 10.37 -2.84 -6.85
CA ALA A 143 10.44 -3.02 -8.30
C ALA A 143 9.87 -1.84 -9.11
N GLY A 144 9.67 -0.68 -8.45
CA GLY A 144 9.34 0.59 -9.09
C GLY A 144 7.86 0.93 -9.19
N PHE A 145 6.97 0.19 -8.51
CA PHE A 145 5.58 0.64 -8.37
C PHE A 145 5.55 1.92 -7.53
N GLN A 146 4.96 2.99 -8.07
CA GLN A 146 4.87 4.29 -7.40
C GLN A 146 3.46 4.48 -6.83
N PRO A 147 3.25 4.37 -5.51
CA PRO A 147 1.94 4.57 -4.91
C PRO A 147 1.59 6.07 -4.90
N ARG A 148 0.31 6.40 -5.03
CA ARG A 148 -0.20 7.76 -4.84
C ARG A 148 -0.32 8.08 -3.36
N TRP A 149 0.41 9.09 -2.94
CA TRP A 149 0.42 9.63 -1.59
C TRP A 149 -0.70 10.64 -1.37
N HIS A 150 -1.12 10.81 -0.11
CA HIS A 150 -1.97 11.94 0.26
C HIS A 150 -1.22 13.26 0.00
N PRO A 151 -1.88 14.34 -0.49
CA PRO A 151 -1.21 15.60 -0.81
C PRO A 151 -0.40 16.21 0.35
N SER A 152 -0.78 15.95 1.60
CA SER A 152 -0.02 16.44 2.76
C SER A 152 1.39 15.84 2.87
N ALA A 153 1.68 14.71 2.23
CA ALA A 153 3.03 14.15 2.17
C ALA A 153 4.03 15.09 1.47
N ALA A 154 3.56 15.81 0.44
CA ALA A 154 4.39 16.74 -0.32
C ALA A 154 4.54 18.10 0.38
N ALA A 155 3.73 18.37 1.41
CA ALA A 155 3.78 19.62 2.18
C ALA A 155 4.78 19.57 3.36
N LEU A 156 5.49 18.45 3.52
CA LEU A 156 6.42 18.15 4.63
C LEU A 156 7.87 17.99 4.14
#